data_AF-A0A1I5KKH0-F1
#
_entry.id   AF-A0A1I5KKH0-F1
#
_cell.length_a   1.000
_cell.length_b   1.000
_cell.length_c   1.000
_cell.angle_alpha   90.00
_cell.angle_beta   90.00
_cell.angle_gamma   90.00
#
_symmetry.space_group_name_H-M   'P 1'
#
loop_
_entity.id
_entity.type
_entity.pdbx_description
1 polymer ?
#
loop_
_entity_poly.entity_id
_entity_poly.type
_entity_poly.pdbx_seq_one_letter_code
_entity_poly.pdbx_strand_id
1 'polypeptide(L)'
;MAVRFEIRSATNVAETRQRVRALLRPWFDPKPGPRGFALGRLVCIWSGLSLYHTFELVALIRRDGWGARISGITVLMQAALALVLVPAVAAVWAAVGMVTGELYAMGAVPILLVSILALALAAWLLRRNNNEHNAIVGLLRKEFEPQESPEPLTFARPTGEPGRMAMDVSGTRTIENVTIEELTAALDAMHDGHETHVILSKSETEFVQTAASAFGYSVEWRNVGDDWPRNARRIGAGSIATFQIEEVKQLFCAYLYGAREFPELEWQ
;
A
#
# COMPACT_ATOMS: atom_id res chain seq x y z
N MET A 1 18.92 7.15 11.37
CA MET A 1 17.61 6.57 11.73
C MET A 1 16.79 6.44 10.46
N ALA A 2 16.48 5.21 10.08
CA ALA A 2 15.72 4.88 8.89
C ALA A 2 14.23 5.09 9.17
N VAL A 3 13.54 5.87 8.35
CA VAL A 3 12.16 6.24 8.64
C VAL A 3 11.26 5.28 7.89
N ARG A 4 10.47 4.55 8.66
CA ARG A 4 9.54 3.57 8.11
C ARG A 4 8.37 4.30 7.46
N PHE A 5 8.00 3.83 6.29
CA PHE A 5 6.75 4.20 5.65
C PHE A 5 6.03 2.93 5.20
N GLU A 6 4.73 3.06 5.06
CA GLU A 6 3.85 2.02 4.56
C GLU A 6 2.83 2.68 3.63
N ILE A 7 2.69 2.11 2.44
CA ILE A 7 1.76 2.54 1.42
C ILE A 7 0.98 1.30 1.01
N ARG A 8 -0.35 1.37 1.04
CA ARG A 8 -1.20 0.30 0.52
C ARG A 8 -1.47 0.53 -0.96
N SER A 9 -1.75 -0.54 -1.69
CA SER A 9 -2.19 -0.50 -3.08
C SER A 9 -3.32 -1.49 -3.25
N ALA A 10 -4.36 -1.09 -3.96
CA ALA A 10 -5.45 -1.98 -4.34
C ALA A 10 -5.04 -2.99 -5.42
N THR A 11 -3.91 -2.75 -6.10
CA THR A 11 -3.42 -3.63 -7.17
C THR A 11 -2.66 -4.83 -6.62
N ASN A 12 -2.61 -5.92 -7.38
CA ASN A 12 -1.82 -7.08 -7.00
C ASN A 12 -0.30 -6.77 -7.05
N VAL A 13 0.52 -7.59 -6.38
CA VAL A 13 1.97 -7.37 -6.27
C VAL A 13 2.68 -7.23 -7.62
N ALA A 14 2.25 -7.96 -8.65
CA ALA A 14 2.88 -7.93 -9.96
C ALA A 14 2.59 -6.60 -10.69
N GLU A 15 1.35 -6.14 -10.62
CA GLU A 15 0.90 -4.87 -11.18
C GLU A 15 1.48 -3.68 -10.41
N THR A 16 1.46 -3.70 -9.07
CA THR A 16 2.12 -2.68 -8.24
C THR A 16 3.58 -2.54 -8.64
N ARG A 17 4.29 -3.66 -8.81
CA ARG A 17 5.69 -3.65 -9.27
C ARG A 17 5.84 -3.06 -10.66
N GLN A 18 4.94 -3.38 -11.59
CA GLN A 18 4.97 -2.83 -12.94
C GLN A 18 4.75 -1.31 -12.94
N ARG A 19 3.79 -0.82 -12.14
CA ARG A 19 3.54 0.61 -11.95
C ARG A 19 4.72 1.32 -11.30
N VAL A 20 5.32 0.73 -10.25
CA VAL A 20 6.59 1.24 -9.68
C VAL A 20 7.65 1.35 -10.76
N ARG A 21 7.84 0.32 -11.60
CA ARG A 21 8.82 0.38 -12.71
C ARG A 21 8.50 1.45 -13.74
N ALA A 22 7.22 1.68 -14.03
CA ALA A 22 6.79 2.73 -14.95
C ALA A 22 7.07 4.14 -14.42
N LEU A 23 7.07 4.32 -13.09
CA LEU A 23 7.49 5.58 -12.45
C LEU A 23 9.01 5.82 -12.55
N LEU A 24 9.82 4.76 -12.61
CA LEU A 24 11.28 4.86 -12.60
C LEU A 24 11.82 5.27 -13.98
N ARG A 25 12.65 6.31 -14.00
CA ARG A 25 13.44 6.66 -15.18
C ARG A 25 14.64 5.72 -15.37
N PRO A 26 15.09 5.52 -16.63
CA PRO A 26 16.37 4.87 -16.91
C PRO A 26 17.53 5.55 -16.17
N TRP A 27 18.57 4.77 -15.84
CA TRP A 27 19.72 5.27 -15.07
C TRP A 27 20.40 6.48 -15.71
N PHE A 28 20.48 6.48 -17.04
CA PHE A 28 21.14 7.52 -17.83
C PHE A 28 20.18 8.52 -18.50
N ASP A 29 18.92 8.61 -18.07
CA ASP A 29 17.99 9.62 -18.58
C ASP A 29 18.41 11.01 -18.06
N PRO A 30 18.71 12.01 -18.91
CA PRO A 30 19.13 13.35 -18.48
C PRO A 30 18.02 14.13 -17.77
N LYS A 31 16.75 13.73 -17.89
CA LYS A 31 15.62 14.44 -17.28
C LYS A 31 15.58 14.24 -15.76
N PRO A 32 15.15 15.24 -14.98
CA PRO A 32 14.93 15.05 -13.54
C PRO A 32 13.78 14.05 -13.30
N GLY A 33 13.94 13.21 -12.27
CA GLY A 33 12.92 12.23 -11.88
C GLY A 33 13.47 11.14 -10.97
N PRO A 34 12.57 10.30 -10.41
CA PRO A 34 12.96 9.14 -9.61
C PRO A 34 13.64 8.11 -10.50
N ARG A 35 14.79 7.62 -10.05
CA ARG A 35 15.56 6.53 -10.65
C ARG A 35 15.62 5.39 -9.67
N GLY A 36 15.84 4.19 -10.15
CA GLY A 36 15.71 3.04 -9.28
C GLY A 36 15.93 1.70 -9.95
N PHE A 37 15.67 0.67 -9.18
CA PHE A 37 15.37 -0.66 -9.69
C PHE A 37 14.32 -1.35 -8.83
N ALA A 38 13.56 -2.25 -9.44
CA ALA A 38 12.62 -3.13 -8.76
C ALA A 38 12.98 -4.60 -9.08
N LEU A 39 13.69 -5.25 -8.18
CA LEU A 39 14.16 -6.63 -8.31
C LEU A 39 13.29 -7.56 -7.43
N GLY A 40 12.46 -8.38 -8.08
CA GLY A 40 11.49 -9.21 -7.37
C GLY A 40 10.52 -8.36 -6.57
N ARG A 41 10.55 -8.49 -5.24
CA ARG A 41 9.75 -7.70 -4.28
C ARG A 41 10.49 -6.48 -3.74
N LEU A 42 11.80 -6.40 -3.93
CA LEU A 42 12.62 -5.31 -3.43
C LEU A 42 12.60 -4.14 -4.42
N VAL A 43 12.37 -2.94 -3.91
CA VAL A 43 12.34 -1.69 -4.65
C VAL A 43 13.36 -0.75 -4.04
N CYS A 44 14.20 -0.14 -4.87
CA CYS A 44 15.19 0.83 -4.46
C CYS A 44 15.03 2.07 -5.35
N ILE A 45 14.84 3.25 -4.75
CA ILE A 45 14.59 4.51 -5.47
C ILE A 45 15.51 5.61 -4.93
N TRP A 46 16.02 6.43 -5.85
CA TRP A 46 16.84 7.61 -5.59
C TRP A 46 16.45 8.74 -6.54
N SER A 47 16.62 9.99 -6.12
CA SER A 47 16.40 11.15 -6.98
C SER A 47 17.74 11.72 -7.48
N GLY A 48 17.76 12.27 -8.70
CA GLY A 48 18.89 13.09 -9.18
C GLY A 48 19.95 12.42 -10.06
N LEU A 49 20.55 13.25 -10.93
CA LEU A 49 21.71 13.00 -11.81
C LEU A 49 22.90 13.89 -11.38
N SER A 50 22.78 14.53 -10.22
CA SER A 50 23.84 15.29 -9.58
C SER A 50 24.92 14.33 -9.09
N LEU A 51 26.17 14.81 -8.96
CA LEU A 51 27.34 14.10 -8.40
C LEU A 51 27.10 13.39 -7.06
N TYR A 52 25.94 13.59 -6.44
CA TYR A 52 25.47 12.94 -5.24
C TYR A 52 24.24 12.07 -5.54
N HIS A 53 24.46 10.84 -6.02
CA HIS A 53 23.41 9.81 -6.07
C HIS A 53 23.04 9.40 -4.65
N THR A 54 22.07 10.07 -4.04
CA THR A 54 21.57 9.69 -2.72
C THR A 54 20.45 8.68 -2.87
N PHE A 55 20.73 7.42 -2.53
CA PHE A 55 19.67 6.46 -2.25
C PHE A 55 18.77 7.04 -1.18
N GLU A 56 17.50 7.24 -1.53
CA GLU A 56 16.51 7.92 -0.70
C GLU A 56 15.51 6.94 -0.10
N LEU A 57 15.28 5.80 -0.77
CA LEU A 57 14.22 4.87 -0.40
C LEU A 57 14.58 3.42 -0.74
N VAL A 58 14.40 2.53 0.24
CA VAL A 58 14.43 1.08 0.07
C VAL A 58 13.11 0.53 0.59
N ALA A 59 12.39 -0.22 -0.25
CA ALA A 59 11.08 -0.75 0.07
C ALA A 59 10.92 -2.20 -0.37
N LEU A 60 9.93 -2.86 0.23
CA LEU A 60 9.53 -4.22 -0.07
C LEU A 60 8.04 -4.23 -0.38
N ILE A 61 7.67 -4.82 -1.52
CA ILE A 61 6.28 -5.04 -1.92
C ILE A 61 5.86 -6.42 -1.39
N ARG A 62 4.84 -6.44 -0.53
CA ARG A 62 4.22 -7.64 0.04
C ARG A 62 2.77 -7.77 -0.45
N ARG A 63 2.24 -8.99 -0.43
CA ARG A 63 0.82 -9.22 -0.65
C ARG A 63 0.04 -8.79 0.59
N ASP A 64 -1.09 -8.13 0.39
CA ASP A 64 -1.97 -7.66 1.46
C ASP A 64 -3.43 -7.93 1.07
N GLY A 65 -3.93 -9.11 1.42
CA GLY A 65 -5.21 -9.63 0.93
C GLY A 65 -5.23 -9.73 -0.60
N TRP A 66 -6.17 -9.02 -1.22
CA TRP A 66 -6.35 -8.87 -2.66
C TRP A 66 -5.40 -7.83 -3.28
N GLY A 67 -4.84 -6.93 -2.47
CA GLY A 67 -3.93 -5.89 -2.90
C GLY A 67 -2.47 -6.18 -2.60
N ALA A 68 -1.68 -5.10 -2.59
CA ALA A 68 -0.28 -5.11 -2.24
C ALA A 68 0.03 -4.02 -1.22
N ARG A 69 1.10 -4.22 -0.47
CA ARG A 69 1.60 -3.28 0.53
C ARG A 69 3.07 -3.00 0.26
N ILE A 70 3.40 -1.72 0.08
CA ILE A 70 4.76 -1.22 -0.09
C ILE A 70 5.21 -0.69 1.27
N SER A 71 6.04 -1.47 1.96
CA SER A 71 6.63 -1.08 3.24
C SER A 71 8.13 -0.87 3.09
N GLY A 72 8.66 0.22 3.58
CA GLY A 72 10.06 0.54 3.37
C GLY A 72 10.63 1.49 4.39
N ILE A 73 11.90 1.83 4.16
CA ILE A 73 12.60 2.86 4.87
C ILE A 73 13.10 3.91 3.91
N THR A 74 13.00 5.17 4.31
CA THR A 74 13.79 6.24 3.68
C THR A 74 15.14 6.33 4.38
N VAL A 75 16.19 6.45 3.58
CA VAL A 75 17.57 6.50 4.06
C VAL A 75 18.21 7.76 3.49
N LEU A 76 18.91 8.52 4.34
CA LEU A 76 19.89 9.48 3.84
C LEU A 76 21.20 8.71 3.67
N MET A 77 21.53 8.31 2.44
CA MET A 77 22.75 7.53 2.23
C MET A 77 24.01 8.23 2.74
N GLN A 78 24.10 9.57 2.65
CA GLN A 78 25.24 10.32 3.20
C GLN A 78 25.38 10.15 4.72
N ALA A 79 24.26 10.21 5.45
CA ALA A 79 24.25 9.99 6.89
C ALA A 79 24.58 8.54 7.25
N ALA A 80 24.01 7.58 6.52
CA ALA A 80 24.29 6.15 6.71
C ALA A 80 25.75 5.79 6.38
N LEU A 81 26.28 6.34 5.30
CA LEU A 81 27.67 6.17 4.89
C LEU A 81 28.60 6.80 5.91
N ALA A 82 28.36 8.04 6.35
CA ALA A 82 29.15 8.67 7.41
C ALA A 82 29.11 7.86 8.72
N LEU A 83 27.93 7.35 9.10
CA LEU A 83 27.75 6.47 10.27
C LEU A 83 28.57 5.18 10.21
N VAL A 84 28.89 4.67 9.02
CA VAL A 84 29.65 3.42 8.85
C VAL A 84 31.13 3.69 8.57
N LEU A 85 31.43 4.61 7.65
CA LEU A 85 32.80 4.87 7.18
C LEU A 85 33.63 5.59 8.24
N VAL A 86 33.07 6.55 8.99
CA VAL A 86 33.81 7.28 10.03
C VAL A 86 34.34 6.33 11.11
N PRO A 87 33.51 5.48 11.76
CA PRO A 87 34.02 4.52 12.73
C PRO A 87 34.91 3.43 12.09
N ALA A 88 34.65 3.02 10.85
CA ALA A 88 35.52 2.06 10.17
C ALA A 88 36.93 2.62 9.94
N VAL A 89 37.05 3.86 9.46
CA VAL A 89 38.34 4.53 9.26
C VAL A 89 39.04 4.77 10.61
N ALA A 90 38.30 5.19 11.63
CA ALA A 90 38.84 5.36 12.97
C ALA A 90 39.37 4.03 13.57
N ALA A 91 38.64 2.93 13.36
CA ALA A 91 39.04 1.59 13.81
C ALA A 91 40.30 1.09 13.08
N VAL A 92 40.37 1.29 11.75
CA VAL A 92 41.57 0.93 10.96
C VAL A 92 42.78 1.73 11.42
N TRP A 93 42.62 3.04 11.63
CA TRP A 93 43.70 3.90 12.12
C TRP A 93 44.19 3.46 13.51
N ALA A 94 43.25 3.20 14.43
CA ALA A 94 43.59 2.72 15.78
C ALA A 94 44.32 1.37 15.74
N ALA A 95 43.87 0.43 14.91
CA ALA A 95 44.52 -0.87 14.75
C ALA A 95 45.95 -0.73 14.21
N VAL A 96 46.17 0.12 13.21
CA VAL A 96 47.51 0.41 12.68
C VAL A 96 48.42 1.00 13.76
N GLY A 97 47.93 1.97 14.53
CA GLY A 97 48.72 2.58 15.60
C GLY A 97 49.06 1.62 16.76
N MET A 98 48.18 0.65 17.06
CA MET A 98 48.48 -0.40 18.04
C MET A 98 49.57 -1.36 17.55
N VAL A 99 49.58 -1.69 16.26
CA VAL A 99 50.59 -2.58 15.66
C VAL A 99 51.96 -1.90 15.58
N THR A 100 52.02 -0.60 15.28
CA THR A 100 53.28 0.15 15.17
C THR A 100 53.84 0.58 16.53
N GLY A 101 53.06 0.50 17.61
CA GLY A 101 53.46 0.98 18.94
C GLY A 101 53.47 2.50 19.07
N GLU A 102 53.06 3.22 18.04
CA GLU A 102 53.03 4.69 17.98
C GLU A 102 51.65 5.26 18.32
N LEU A 103 50.80 4.50 19.04
CA LEU A 103 49.49 4.97 19.45
C LEU A 103 49.62 6.06 20.53
N TYR A 104 49.89 7.29 20.11
CA TYR A 104 49.91 8.44 21.00
C TYR A 104 48.50 8.72 21.50
N ALA A 105 48.28 8.55 22.81
CA ALA A 105 47.00 8.82 23.46
C ALA A 105 46.48 10.25 23.17
N MET A 106 47.38 11.23 23.03
CA MET A 106 47.02 12.60 22.63
C MET A 106 46.51 12.73 21.18
N GLY A 107 46.90 11.83 20.27
CA GLY A 107 46.41 11.81 18.88
C GLY A 107 45.06 11.11 18.70
N ALA A 108 44.71 10.18 19.60
CA ALA A 108 43.45 9.43 19.55
C ALA A 108 42.23 10.26 20.01
N VAL A 109 42.43 11.16 20.98
CA VAL A 109 41.38 12.04 21.53
C VAL A 109 40.67 12.89 20.46
N PRO A 110 41.37 13.65 19.58
CA PRO A 110 40.69 14.47 18.58
C PRO A 110 39.91 13.65 17.55
N ILE A 111 40.39 12.46 17.17
CA ILE A 111 39.70 11.56 16.24
C ILE A 111 38.40 11.03 16.85
N LEU A 112 38.44 10.64 18.14
CA LEU A 112 37.25 10.23 18.87
C LEU A 112 36.23 11.38 18.94
N LEU A 113 36.69 12.60 19.22
CA LEU A 113 35.86 13.80 19.34
C LEU A 113 35.19 14.16 18.00
N VAL A 114 35.93 14.10 16.89
CA VAL A 114 35.41 14.29 15.54
C VAL A 114 34.40 13.19 15.18
N SER A 115 34.67 11.95 15.57
CA SER A 115 33.76 10.83 15.33
C SER A 115 32.43 11.00 16.08
N ILE A 116 32.50 11.38 17.36
CA ILE A 116 31.30 11.67 18.18
C ILE A 116 30.54 12.86 17.59
N LEU A 117 31.24 13.92 17.18
CA LEU A 117 30.61 15.10 16.58
C LEU A 117 29.94 14.75 15.23
N ALA A 118 30.58 13.95 14.39
CA ALA A 118 30.02 13.47 13.13
C ALA A 118 28.78 12.61 13.36
N LEU A 119 28.81 11.72 14.37
CA LEU A 119 27.65 10.91 14.77
C LEU A 119 26.51 11.79 15.30
N ALA A 120 26.81 12.78 16.14
CA ALA A 120 25.83 13.71 16.69
C ALA A 120 25.20 14.59 15.59
N LEU A 121 26.02 15.12 14.67
CA LEU A 121 25.56 15.91 13.53
C LEU A 121 24.72 15.07 12.57
N ALA A 122 25.14 13.84 12.27
CA ALA A 122 24.36 12.90 11.48
C ALA A 122 23.00 12.63 12.16
N ALA A 123 23.00 12.33 13.47
CA ALA A 123 21.78 12.11 14.24
C ALA A 123 20.87 13.36 14.26
N TRP A 124 21.44 14.56 14.34
CA TRP A 124 20.70 15.82 14.29
C TRP A 124 20.09 16.09 12.91
N LEU A 125 20.87 15.94 11.83
CA LEU A 125 20.37 16.04 10.45
C LEU A 125 19.27 15.01 10.17
N LEU A 126 19.44 13.79 10.70
CA LEU A 126 18.43 12.73 10.65
C LEU A 126 17.16 13.09 11.42
N ARG A 127 17.25 13.81 12.55
CA ARG A 127 16.09 14.25 13.35
C ARG A 127 15.36 15.43 12.73
N ARG A 128 16.09 16.35 12.09
CA ARG A 128 15.54 17.57 11.49
C ARG A 128 14.84 17.31 10.15
N ASN A 129 15.17 16.20 9.48
CA ASN A 129 14.50 15.83 8.24
C ASN A 129 13.06 15.36 8.57
N ASN A 130 12.12 16.31 8.54
CA ASN A 130 10.70 16.03 8.75
C ASN A 130 10.18 15.16 7.59
N ASN A 131 9.84 13.94 7.94
CA ASN A 131 9.59 12.80 7.06
C ASN A 131 8.38 12.90 6.12
N GLU A 132 7.55 13.92 6.30
CA GLU A 132 6.37 14.15 5.46
C GLU A 132 6.73 14.73 4.09
N HIS A 133 7.97 15.22 3.91
CA HIS A 133 8.41 15.91 2.69
C HIS A 133 9.31 15.07 1.78
N ASN A 134 9.45 13.76 2.01
CA ASN A 134 10.24 12.94 1.09
C ASN A 134 9.46 12.78 -0.23
N ALA A 135 9.83 13.56 -1.25
CA ALA A 135 9.10 13.72 -2.50
C ALA A 135 8.81 12.39 -3.20
N ILE A 136 9.69 11.40 -3.05
CA ILE A 136 9.47 10.04 -3.58
C ILE A 136 8.34 9.33 -2.84
N VAL A 137 8.28 9.40 -1.51
CA VAL A 137 7.18 8.82 -0.74
C VAL A 137 5.88 9.52 -1.10
N GLY A 138 5.88 10.84 -1.24
CA GLY A 138 4.72 11.60 -1.71
C GLY A 138 4.27 11.19 -3.12
N LEU A 139 5.22 10.94 -4.03
CA LEU A 139 4.94 10.45 -5.38
C LEU A 139 4.38 9.02 -5.37
N LEU A 140 4.94 8.12 -4.57
CA LEU A 140 4.41 6.76 -4.41
C LEU A 140 3.01 6.78 -3.78
N ARG A 141 2.78 7.61 -2.77
CA ARG A 141 1.45 7.80 -2.17
C ARG A 141 0.47 8.32 -3.22
N LYS A 142 0.85 9.33 -4.00
CA LYS A 142 0.02 9.86 -5.08
C LYS A 142 -0.33 8.82 -6.15
N GLU A 143 0.58 7.90 -6.45
CA GLU A 143 0.35 6.84 -7.44
C GLU A 143 -0.53 5.70 -6.91
N PHE A 144 -0.35 5.32 -5.65
CA PHE A 144 -0.94 4.09 -5.10
C PHE A 144 -2.08 4.30 -4.12
N GLU A 145 -2.11 5.44 -3.43
CA GLU A 145 -3.21 5.87 -2.58
C GLU A 145 -4.21 6.68 -3.44
N PRO A 146 -5.52 6.38 -3.39
CA PRO A 146 -6.52 7.15 -4.10
C PRO A 146 -6.47 8.61 -3.63
N GLN A 147 -6.28 9.54 -4.57
CA GLN A 147 -6.10 10.97 -4.27
C GLN A 147 -7.38 11.63 -3.74
N GLU A 148 -8.55 11.06 -4.07
CA GLU A 148 -9.85 11.56 -3.65
C GLU A 148 -10.71 10.36 -3.25
N SER A 149 -11.45 10.50 -2.15
CA SER A 149 -12.54 9.57 -1.87
C SER A 149 -13.58 9.80 -2.95
N PRO A 150 -13.90 8.79 -3.78
CA PRO A 150 -14.89 8.98 -4.83
C PRO A 150 -16.21 9.44 -4.21
N GLU A 151 -16.94 10.29 -4.92
CA GLU A 151 -18.28 10.71 -4.47
C GLU A 151 -19.13 9.47 -4.21
N PRO A 152 -19.82 9.40 -3.06
CA PRO A 152 -20.62 8.25 -2.71
C PRO A 152 -21.75 8.06 -3.73
N LEU A 153 -21.82 6.87 -4.32
CA LEU A 153 -22.95 6.43 -5.13
C LEU A 153 -24.18 6.32 -4.26
N THR A 154 -25.31 6.71 -4.81
CA THR A 154 -26.60 6.58 -4.14
C THR A 154 -27.48 5.67 -4.97
N PHE A 155 -27.66 4.45 -4.51
CA PHE A 155 -28.54 3.52 -5.20
C PHE A 155 -30.00 3.79 -4.81
N ALA A 156 -30.90 3.60 -5.76
CA ALA A 156 -32.33 3.71 -5.51
C ALA A 156 -32.74 2.74 -4.39
N ARG A 157 -33.52 3.24 -3.42
CA ARG A 157 -34.04 2.39 -2.35
C ARG A 157 -34.97 1.33 -2.96
N PRO A 158 -34.73 0.05 -2.71
CA PRO A 158 -35.53 -1.00 -3.31
C PRO A 158 -36.99 -0.92 -2.86
N THR A 159 -37.91 -1.14 -3.81
CA THR A 159 -39.35 -1.26 -3.58
C THR A 159 -39.78 -2.69 -3.95
N GLY A 160 -40.11 -3.52 -2.95
CA GLY A 160 -40.49 -4.91 -3.18
C GLY A 160 -40.45 -5.75 -1.92
N GLU A 161 -40.54 -7.07 -2.07
CA GLU A 161 -40.21 -8.03 -1.00
C GLU A 161 -38.79 -8.59 -1.23
N PRO A 162 -38.03 -8.87 -0.16
CA PRO A 162 -36.71 -9.47 -0.28
C PRO A 162 -36.81 -10.87 -0.91
N GLY A 163 -35.93 -11.15 -1.86
CA GLY A 163 -35.82 -12.45 -2.51
C GLY A 163 -35.27 -13.52 -1.57
N ARG A 164 -35.57 -14.78 -1.87
CA ARG A 164 -35.01 -15.91 -1.13
C ARG A 164 -33.54 -16.11 -1.53
N MET A 165 -32.64 -15.75 -0.63
CA MET A 165 -31.20 -15.85 -0.83
C MET A 165 -30.53 -16.50 0.37
N ALA A 166 -29.36 -17.09 0.12
CA ALA A 166 -28.47 -17.59 1.16
C ALA A 166 -27.28 -16.64 1.35
N MET A 167 -26.86 -16.45 2.60
CA MET A 167 -25.69 -15.64 2.94
C MET A 167 -24.57 -16.51 3.53
N ASP A 168 -23.36 -16.32 2.99
CA ASP A 168 -22.11 -16.88 3.50
C ASP A 168 -21.25 -15.72 4.04
N VAL A 169 -20.79 -15.86 5.28
CA VAL A 169 -19.93 -14.88 5.95
C VAL A 169 -18.63 -15.58 6.34
N SER A 170 -17.52 -15.13 5.76
CA SER A 170 -16.18 -15.69 5.98
C SER A 170 -16.07 -17.23 5.84
N GLY A 171 -16.84 -17.84 4.93
CA GLY A 171 -16.85 -19.29 4.70
C GLY A 171 -17.84 -20.06 5.58
N THR A 172 -18.64 -19.37 6.40
CA THR A 172 -19.73 -19.96 7.16
C THR A 172 -21.05 -19.63 6.48
N ARG A 173 -21.69 -20.63 5.87
CA ARG A 173 -23.03 -20.49 5.28
C ARG A 173 -24.07 -20.48 6.40
N THR A 174 -24.72 -19.34 6.58
CA THR A 174 -25.45 -19.06 7.83
C THR A 174 -26.96 -19.24 7.70
N ILE A 175 -27.58 -18.67 6.66
CA ILE A 175 -29.03 -18.43 6.65
C ILE A 175 -29.60 -18.62 5.25
N GLU A 176 -30.74 -19.31 5.16
CA GLU A 176 -31.63 -19.29 3.98
C GLU A 176 -32.78 -18.31 4.26
N ASN A 177 -33.05 -17.38 3.34
CA ASN A 177 -33.98 -16.24 3.48
C ASN A 177 -33.44 -15.10 4.36
N VAL A 178 -32.32 -14.54 3.94
CA VAL A 178 -31.63 -13.42 4.59
C VAL A 178 -32.51 -12.18 4.71
N THR A 179 -32.58 -11.59 5.90
CA THR A 179 -33.23 -10.29 6.16
C THR A 179 -32.28 -9.12 5.96
N ILE A 180 -32.79 -7.89 5.83
CA ILE A 180 -31.93 -6.69 5.70
C ILE A 180 -31.09 -6.51 6.97
N GLU A 181 -31.68 -6.75 8.14
CA GLU A 181 -31.04 -6.59 9.43
C GLU A 181 -29.83 -7.53 9.56
N GLU A 182 -29.99 -8.80 9.16
CA GLU A 182 -28.91 -9.79 9.15
C GLU A 182 -27.81 -9.43 8.15
N LEU A 183 -28.19 -9.03 6.94
CA LEU A 183 -27.24 -8.60 5.91
C LEU A 183 -26.44 -7.36 6.38
N THR A 184 -27.12 -6.37 6.93
CA THR A 184 -26.49 -5.14 7.42
C THR A 184 -25.53 -5.46 8.57
N ALA A 185 -25.95 -6.31 9.51
CA ALA A 185 -25.11 -6.73 10.63
C ALA A 185 -23.85 -7.48 10.17
N ALA A 186 -23.95 -8.35 9.16
CA ALA A 186 -22.80 -9.05 8.59
C ALA A 186 -21.82 -8.08 7.90
N LEU A 187 -22.34 -7.10 7.15
CA LEU A 187 -21.52 -6.08 6.51
C LEU A 187 -20.87 -5.13 7.53
N ASP A 188 -21.56 -4.80 8.63
CA ASP A 188 -20.99 -4.04 9.74
C ASP A 188 -19.86 -4.82 10.43
N ALA A 189 -20.06 -6.12 10.69
CA ALA A 189 -19.01 -6.98 11.24
C ALA A 189 -17.79 -7.08 10.31
N MET A 190 -17.99 -7.10 8.99
CA MET A 190 -16.91 -7.00 8.02
C MET A 190 -16.21 -5.63 8.06
N HIS A 191 -16.96 -4.54 8.26
CA HIS A 191 -16.40 -3.19 8.40
C HIS A 191 -15.52 -3.06 9.65
N ASP A 192 -15.97 -3.64 10.75
CA ASP A 192 -15.25 -3.68 12.03
C ASP A 192 -14.04 -4.65 12.00
N GLY A 193 -13.86 -5.39 10.91
CA GLY A 193 -12.75 -6.31 10.70
C GLY A 193 -12.90 -7.65 11.42
N HIS A 194 -14.11 -7.97 11.88
CA HIS A 194 -14.44 -9.28 12.42
C HIS A 194 -14.64 -10.32 11.31
N GLU A 195 -15.09 -9.87 10.14
CA GLU A 195 -15.34 -10.71 8.98
C GLU A 195 -14.47 -10.30 7.78
N THR A 196 -14.16 -11.27 6.93
CA THR A 196 -13.26 -11.07 5.77
C THR A 196 -14.00 -10.80 4.47
N HIS A 197 -15.14 -11.45 4.27
CA HIS A 197 -15.97 -11.33 3.09
C HIS A 197 -17.42 -11.74 3.39
N VAL A 198 -18.35 -11.23 2.58
CA VAL A 198 -19.77 -11.56 2.63
C VAL A 198 -20.22 -11.92 1.21
N ILE A 199 -20.91 -13.05 1.07
CA ILE A 199 -21.49 -13.53 -0.19
C ILE A 199 -22.99 -13.64 -0.01
N LEU A 200 -23.75 -13.01 -0.90
CA LEU A 200 -25.20 -13.16 -0.99
C LEU A 200 -25.55 -13.87 -2.29
N SER A 201 -26.13 -15.06 -2.19
CA SER A 201 -26.31 -15.99 -3.30
C SER A 201 -27.77 -16.42 -3.47
N LYS A 202 -28.25 -16.46 -4.70
CA LYS A 202 -29.52 -17.13 -5.05
C LYS A 202 -29.30 -18.60 -5.39
N SER A 203 -28.13 -18.91 -5.94
CA SER A 203 -27.70 -20.25 -6.31
C SER A 203 -26.16 -20.31 -6.30
N GLU A 204 -25.60 -21.48 -6.58
CA GLU A 204 -24.14 -21.65 -6.71
C GLU A 204 -23.53 -20.85 -7.88
N THR A 205 -24.35 -20.47 -8.87
CA THR A 205 -23.90 -19.75 -10.08
C THR A 205 -24.41 -18.31 -10.17
N GLU A 206 -25.25 -17.87 -9.23
CA GLU A 206 -25.78 -16.51 -9.17
C GLU A 206 -25.58 -15.91 -7.77
N PHE A 207 -24.62 -14.99 -7.64
CA PHE A 207 -24.27 -14.37 -6.37
C PHE A 207 -23.62 -13.00 -6.53
N VAL A 208 -23.78 -12.15 -5.52
CA VAL A 208 -22.94 -10.96 -5.30
C VAL A 208 -22.05 -11.20 -4.08
N GLN A 209 -20.80 -10.79 -4.15
CA GLN A 209 -19.87 -10.90 -3.02
C GLN A 209 -19.05 -9.64 -2.83
N THR A 210 -18.60 -9.44 -1.60
CA THR A 210 -17.76 -8.30 -1.24
C THR A 210 -16.69 -8.73 -0.27
N ALA A 211 -15.53 -8.08 -0.37
CA ALA A 211 -14.41 -8.27 0.54
C ALA A 211 -13.72 -6.93 0.79
N ALA A 212 -13.16 -6.79 1.99
CA ALA A 212 -12.34 -5.65 2.35
C ALA A 212 -11.11 -5.55 1.43
N SER A 213 -10.78 -4.32 1.06
CA SER A 213 -9.64 -3.95 0.23
C SER A 213 -8.84 -2.84 0.91
N ALA A 214 -7.71 -2.45 0.32
CA ALA A 214 -6.82 -1.43 0.90
C ALA A 214 -7.52 -0.08 1.18
N PHE A 215 -8.54 0.28 0.39
CA PHE A 215 -9.15 1.62 0.39
C PHE A 215 -10.68 1.59 0.45
N GLY A 216 -11.26 0.51 0.96
CA GLY A 216 -12.70 0.30 0.98
C GLY A 216 -13.01 -1.16 0.66
N TYR A 217 -13.97 -1.39 -0.21
CA TYR A 217 -14.49 -2.72 -0.50
C TYR A 217 -14.46 -3.00 -2.00
N SER A 218 -14.16 -4.26 -2.32
CA SER A 218 -14.38 -4.82 -3.66
C SER A 218 -15.77 -5.42 -3.72
N VAL A 219 -16.43 -5.33 -4.87
CA VAL A 219 -17.72 -5.98 -5.11
C VAL A 219 -17.59 -6.77 -6.40
N GLU A 220 -17.97 -8.04 -6.33
CA GLU A 220 -18.00 -8.95 -7.46
C GLU A 220 -19.42 -9.49 -7.65
N TRP A 221 -19.81 -9.70 -8.89
CA TRP A 221 -21.10 -10.29 -9.24
C TRP A 221 -20.90 -11.37 -10.28
N ARG A 222 -21.54 -12.52 -10.05
CA ARG A 222 -21.71 -13.58 -11.03
C ARG A 222 -23.18 -13.79 -11.33
N ASN A 223 -23.54 -13.79 -12.62
CA ASN A 223 -24.89 -14.14 -13.06
C ASN A 223 -24.94 -15.58 -13.62
N VAL A 224 -26.14 -16.13 -13.72
CA VAL A 224 -26.36 -17.44 -14.34
C VAL A 224 -25.86 -17.40 -15.79
N GLY A 225 -24.93 -18.30 -16.12
CA GLY A 225 -24.32 -18.39 -17.44
C GLY A 225 -22.98 -17.66 -17.58
N ASP A 226 -22.56 -16.88 -16.57
CA ASP A 226 -21.21 -16.30 -16.56
C ASP A 226 -20.17 -17.36 -16.18
N ASP A 227 -19.11 -17.47 -17.00
CA ASP A 227 -17.99 -18.39 -16.75
C ASP A 227 -17.21 -18.00 -15.48
N TRP A 228 -17.08 -16.69 -15.22
CA TRP A 228 -16.32 -16.12 -14.10
C TRP A 228 -17.05 -14.93 -13.47
N PRO A 229 -16.87 -14.67 -12.16
CA PRO A 229 -17.36 -13.45 -11.52
C PRO A 229 -16.74 -12.20 -12.16
N ARG A 230 -17.54 -11.14 -12.28
CA ARG A 230 -17.13 -9.84 -12.79
C ARG A 230 -16.97 -8.85 -11.63
N ASN A 231 -15.94 -8.03 -11.69
CA ASN A 231 -15.69 -6.99 -10.71
C ASN A 231 -16.51 -5.74 -11.04
N ALA A 232 -17.12 -5.15 -10.02
CA ALA A 232 -17.78 -3.86 -10.13
C ALA A 232 -16.76 -2.73 -10.28
N ARG A 233 -17.00 -1.83 -11.23
CA ARG A 233 -16.24 -0.61 -11.44
C ARG A 233 -17.19 0.57 -11.56
N ARG A 234 -16.87 1.72 -10.96
CA ARG A 234 -17.68 2.93 -11.17
C ARG A 234 -17.52 3.43 -12.60
N ILE A 235 -18.62 3.82 -13.23
CA ILE A 235 -18.57 4.46 -14.55
C ILE A 235 -17.91 5.83 -14.41
N GLY A 236 -16.91 6.10 -15.25
CA GLY A 236 -16.18 7.38 -15.26
C GLY A 236 -15.08 7.53 -14.21
N ALA A 237 -14.97 6.61 -13.24
CA ALA A 237 -13.81 6.56 -12.35
C ALA A 237 -12.67 5.76 -12.97
N GLY A 238 -11.42 6.09 -12.63
CA GLY A 238 -10.25 5.30 -13.02
C GLY A 238 -10.34 3.85 -12.53
N SER A 239 -9.45 2.97 -13.01
CA SER A 239 -9.53 1.50 -12.84
C SER A 239 -9.42 0.95 -11.41
N ILE A 240 -9.54 1.78 -10.38
CA ILE A 240 -9.23 1.47 -8.98
C ILE A 240 -10.23 2.14 -8.01
N ALA A 241 -11.48 2.31 -8.42
CA ALA A 241 -12.48 2.88 -7.52
C ALA A 241 -13.00 1.79 -6.58
N THR A 242 -12.57 1.82 -5.33
CA THR A 242 -13.15 1.01 -4.24
C THR A 242 -14.54 1.54 -3.84
N PHE A 243 -15.35 0.68 -3.23
CA PHE A 243 -16.63 1.07 -2.65
C PHE A 243 -16.46 1.39 -1.16
N GLN A 244 -17.22 2.35 -0.66
CA GLN A 244 -17.43 2.60 0.76
C GLN A 244 -18.44 1.60 1.31
N ILE A 245 -18.40 1.34 2.62
CA ILE A 245 -19.28 0.33 3.22
C ILE A 245 -20.77 0.64 3.00
N GLU A 246 -21.16 1.92 3.05
CA GLU A 246 -22.55 2.33 2.84
C GLU A 246 -23.03 2.05 1.41
N GLU A 247 -22.15 2.17 0.41
CA GLU A 247 -22.47 1.82 -0.98
C GLU A 247 -22.62 0.30 -1.14
N VAL A 248 -21.76 -0.48 -0.48
CA VAL A 248 -21.86 -1.94 -0.46
C VAL A 248 -23.17 -2.38 0.18
N LYS A 249 -23.55 -1.79 1.33
CA LYS A 249 -24.85 -2.05 1.98
C LYS A 249 -26.01 -1.75 1.05
N GLN A 250 -26.01 -0.59 0.40
CA GLN A 250 -27.06 -0.22 -0.54
C GLN A 250 -27.15 -1.17 -1.73
N LEU A 251 -26.00 -1.55 -2.31
CA LEU A 251 -25.92 -2.47 -3.44
C LEU A 251 -26.43 -3.87 -3.07
N PHE A 252 -25.97 -4.41 -1.94
CA PHE A 252 -26.40 -5.72 -1.46
C PHE A 252 -27.88 -5.73 -1.10
N CYS A 253 -28.38 -4.66 -0.47
CA CYS A 253 -29.80 -4.49 -0.24
C CYS A 253 -30.58 -4.45 -1.56
N ALA A 254 -30.17 -3.65 -2.54
CA ALA A 254 -30.83 -3.62 -3.85
C ALA A 254 -30.84 -5.00 -4.52
N TYR A 255 -29.71 -5.73 -4.47
CA TYR A 255 -29.62 -7.10 -4.99
C TYR A 255 -30.55 -8.07 -4.26
N LEU A 256 -30.64 -7.99 -2.92
CA LEU A 256 -31.56 -8.78 -2.10
C LEU A 256 -33.02 -8.59 -2.54
N TYR A 257 -33.39 -7.38 -2.97
CA TYR A 257 -34.72 -7.06 -3.51
C TYR A 257 -34.86 -7.33 -5.01
N GLY A 258 -33.90 -8.01 -5.62
CA GLY A 258 -33.98 -8.48 -7.00
C GLY A 258 -33.47 -7.50 -8.05
N ALA A 259 -32.79 -6.41 -7.67
CA ALA A 259 -32.11 -5.56 -8.63
C ALA A 259 -31.06 -6.37 -9.42
N ARG A 260 -31.08 -6.20 -10.74
CA ARG A 260 -30.14 -6.85 -11.67
C ARG A 260 -29.29 -5.85 -12.43
N GLU A 261 -29.53 -4.55 -12.29
CA GLU A 261 -28.81 -3.54 -13.03
C GLU A 261 -28.48 -2.39 -12.10
N PHE A 262 -27.25 -1.92 -12.21
CA PHE A 262 -26.71 -0.82 -11.43
C PHE A 262 -26.14 0.19 -12.42
N PRO A 263 -26.91 1.21 -12.82
CA PRO A 263 -26.57 2.07 -13.96
C PRO A 263 -25.30 2.90 -13.74
N GLU A 264 -24.83 3.02 -12.50
CA GLU A 264 -23.61 3.73 -12.13
C GLU A 264 -22.36 2.81 -12.16
N LEU A 265 -22.56 1.51 -12.42
CA LEU A 265 -21.54 0.48 -12.38
C LEU A 265 -21.34 -0.20 -13.74
N GLU A 266 -20.08 -0.48 -14.04
CA GLU A 266 -19.63 -1.34 -15.13
C GLU A 266 -19.08 -2.64 -14.52
N TRP A 267 -19.39 -3.79 -15.14
CA TRP A 267 -18.98 -5.11 -14.67
C TRP A 267 -17.95 -5.71 -15.61
N GLN A 268 -16.72 -5.93 -15.13
CA GLN A 268 -15.57 -6.40 -15.92
C GLN A 268 -15.07 -7.78 -15.50
#